data_AF-A2DUX7-F1
#
_entry.id   AF-A2DUX7-F1
#
_cell.length_a   1.000
_cell.length_b   1.000
_cell.length_c   1.000
_cell.angle_alpha   90.00
_cell.angle_beta   90.00
_cell.angle_gamma   90.00
#
_symmetry.space_group_name_H-M   'P 1'
#
loop_
_entity.id
_entity.type
_entity.pdbx_description
1 polymer ?
#
loop_
_entity_poly.entity_id
_entity_poly.type
_entity_poly.pdbx_seq_one_letter_code
_entity_poly.pdbx_strand_id
1 'polypeptide(L)'
;MLFFILGLLFRVRNSERKFPIHRKWELADGRFLLLREGQDCYYSMMYTCDWISRAYISDGTNEVSFTKTSGTVKLADGRTAGVGNDNYLRIVGSSLASTETHHLGVFNLFC
;
A
#
# COMPACT_ATOMS: atom_id res chain seq x y z
N MET A 1 18.43 -29.70 30.11
CA MET A 1 17.11 -29.08 29.85
C MET A 1 17.23 -27.58 30.01
N LEU A 2 17.66 -26.85 28.96
CA LEU A 2 17.80 -25.40 29.02
C LEU A 2 17.69 -24.79 27.61
N PHE A 3 16.56 -25.00 26.94
CA PHE A 3 16.31 -24.49 25.58
C PHE A 3 14.96 -23.77 25.43
N PHE A 4 14.33 -23.34 26.54
CA PHE A 4 12.98 -22.76 26.48
C PHE A 4 12.87 -21.27 26.80
N ILE A 5 13.98 -20.56 27.10
CA ILE A 5 13.88 -19.16 27.57
C ILE A 5 14.24 -18.12 26.50
N LEU A 6 14.72 -18.53 25.31
CA LEU A 6 15.05 -17.57 24.24
C LEU A 6 13.92 -17.38 23.19
N GLY A 7 12.69 -17.76 23.51
CA GLY A 7 11.52 -17.60 22.62
C GLY A 7 10.73 -16.30 22.80
N LEU A 8 11.04 -15.50 23.83
CA LEU A 8 10.19 -14.38 24.29
C LEU A 8 10.54 -13.00 23.71
N LEU A 9 11.52 -12.88 22.81
CA LEU A 9 11.95 -11.56 22.28
C LEU A 9 11.83 -11.37 20.77
N PHE A 10 11.48 -12.40 20.00
CA PHE A 10 11.09 -12.16 18.62
C PHE A 10 9.59 -11.96 18.56
N ARG A 11 9.17 -10.69 18.74
CA ARG A 11 7.92 -10.18 18.16
C ARG A 11 7.92 -10.62 16.70
N VAL A 12 7.18 -11.68 16.37
CA VAL A 12 6.72 -11.89 15.00
C VAL A 12 5.75 -10.74 14.74
N ARG A 13 6.30 -9.60 14.33
CA ARG A 13 5.52 -8.50 13.79
C ARG A 13 4.90 -9.09 12.53
N ASN A 14 3.65 -9.49 12.63
CA ASN A 14 2.91 -10.15 11.56
C ASN A 14 2.87 -9.16 10.39
N SER A 15 3.83 -9.28 9.47
CA SER A 15 4.16 -8.28 8.45
C SER A 15 3.12 -8.21 7.32
N GLU A 16 1.99 -8.90 7.47
CA GLU A 16 1.05 -9.16 6.40
C GLU A 16 -0.39 -8.74 6.71
N ARG A 17 -0.61 -7.77 7.61
CA ARG A 17 -1.96 -7.19 7.74
C ARG A 17 -2.30 -6.46 6.43
N LYS A 18 -3.02 -7.13 5.55
CA LYS A 18 -3.54 -6.54 4.30
C LYS A 18 -4.69 -5.62 4.68
N PHE A 19 -4.48 -4.31 4.53
CA PHE A 19 -5.54 -3.33 4.73
C PHE A 19 -6.67 -3.50 3.69
N PRO A 20 -7.89 -3.03 4.00
CA PRO A 20 -8.99 -3.00 3.04
C PRO A 20 -8.61 -2.32 1.72
N ILE A 21 -9.25 -2.73 0.63
CA ILE A 21 -9.10 -2.08 -0.67
C ILE A 21 -9.86 -0.76 -0.62
N HIS A 22 -9.15 0.37 -0.72
CA HIS A 22 -9.74 1.71 -0.79
C HIS A 22 -10.08 2.08 -2.24
N ARG A 23 -9.19 1.78 -3.19
CA ARG A 23 -9.41 1.97 -4.63
C ARG A 23 -8.89 0.78 -5.43
N LYS A 24 -9.52 0.56 -6.59
CA LYS A 24 -9.19 -0.50 -7.55
C LYS A 24 -9.30 0.07 -8.95
N TRP A 25 -8.27 -0.13 -9.76
CA TRP A 25 -8.25 0.19 -11.19
C TRP A 25 -7.91 -1.05 -12.00
N GLU A 26 -8.54 -1.17 -13.17
CA GLU A 26 -8.22 -2.22 -14.14
C GLU A 26 -7.04 -1.77 -15.01
N LEU A 27 -6.07 -2.66 -15.19
CA LEU A 27 -4.93 -2.44 -16.07
C LEU A 27 -5.25 -2.92 -17.48
N ALA A 28 -4.57 -2.34 -18.47
CA ALA A 28 -4.75 -2.72 -19.87
C ALA A 28 -4.37 -4.19 -20.17
N ASP A 29 -3.65 -4.86 -19.26
CA ASP A 29 -3.26 -6.27 -19.37
C ASP A 29 -4.18 -7.23 -18.58
N GLY A 30 -5.32 -6.73 -18.08
CA GLY A 30 -6.32 -7.52 -17.35
C GLY A 30 -6.00 -7.73 -15.86
N ARG A 31 -4.86 -7.22 -15.36
CA ARG A 31 -4.56 -7.18 -13.92
C ARG A 31 -5.23 -5.99 -13.25
N PHE A 32 -5.04 -5.86 -11.94
CA PHE A 32 -5.58 -4.76 -11.14
C PHE A 32 -4.48 -3.97 -10.42
N LEU A 33 -4.60 -2.65 -10.42
CA LEU A 33 -3.90 -1.79 -9.47
C LEU A 33 -4.82 -1.58 -8.25
N LEU A 34 -4.30 -1.88 -7.07
CA LEU A 34 -5.02 -1.80 -5.81
C LEU A 34 -4.35 -0.75 -4.91
N LEU A 35 -5.13 0.19 -4.39
CA LEU A 35 -4.72 1.04 -3.28
C LEU A 35 -5.41 0.50 -2.02
N ARG A 36 -4.59 0.08 -1.05
CA ARG A 36 -5.05 -0.41 0.24
C ARG A 36 -4.70 0.61 1.31
N GLU A 37 -5.67 0.94 2.15
CA GLU A 37 -5.50 1.93 3.22
C GLU A 37 -6.16 1.44 4.50
N GLY A 38 -5.54 1.74 5.62
CA GLY A 38 -6.14 1.47 6.91
C GLY A 38 -5.28 1.92 8.08
N GLN A 39 -5.87 1.79 9.26
CA GLN A 39 -5.24 2.20 10.50
C GLN A 39 -4.52 1.01 11.15
N ASP A 40 -3.28 1.22 11.55
CA ASP A 40 -2.52 0.29 12.38
C ASP A 40 -2.28 0.93 13.75
N CYS A 41 -3.04 0.46 14.74
CA CYS A 41 -2.94 0.93 16.11
C CYS A 41 -2.14 -0.07 16.94
N TYR A 42 -1.20 0.44 17.73
CA TYR A 42 -0.40 -0.37 18.63
C TYR A 42 -0.20 0.33 19.97
N TYR A 43 -0.14 -0.50 21.01
CA TYR A 43 0.26 -0.05 22.34
C TYR A 43 1.78 -0.14 22.45
N SER A 44 2.42 1.01 22.65
CA SER A 44 3.81 1.12 23.06
C SER A 44 3.88 1.77 24.46
N MET A 45 4.74 2.78 24.68
CA MET A 45 4.67 3.64 25.85
C MET A 45 3.43 4.54 25.85
N MET A 46 2.86 4.83 24.66
CA MET A 46 1.58 5.51 24.46
C MET A 46 0.75 4.75 23.41
N TYR A 47 -0.58 4.94 23.43
CA TYR A 47 -1.46 4.44 22.38
C TYR A 47 -1.22 5.28 21.11
N THR A 48 -0.79 4.65 20.04
CA THR A 48 -0.47 5.32 18.78
C THR A 48 -1.19 4.60 17.65
N CYS A 49 -1.74 5.39 16.72
CA CYS A 49 -2.36 4.89 15.52
C CYS A 49 -1.76 5.55 14.29
N ASP A 50 -1.33 4.71 13.37
CA ASP A 50 -0.74 5.13 12.11
C ASP A 50 -1.74 4.85 11.00
N TRP A 51 -2.02 5.83 10.14
CA TRP A 51 -2.72 5.58 8.88
C TRP A 51 -1.70 5.13 7.84
N ILE A 52 -1.92 3.98 7.24
CA ILE A 52 -0.99 3.37 6.30
C ILE A 52 -1.67 3.17 4.96
N SER A 53 -1.05 3.68 3.90
CA SER A 53 -1.49 3.51 2.51
C SER A 53 -0.42 2.80 1.68
N ARG A 54 -0.84 1.80 0.89
CA ARG A 54 0.07 0.98 0.06
C ARG A 54 -0.59 0.62 -1.27
N ALA A 55 0.20 0.65 -2.34
CA ALA A 55 -0.24 0.28 -3.68
C ALA A 55 0.31 -1.10 -4.09
N TYR A 56 -0.50 -1.89 -4.80
CA TYR A 56 -0.17 -3.24 -5.25
C TYR A 56 -0.68 -3.50 -6.67
N ILE A 57 0.03 -4.34 -7.43
CA ILE A 57 -0.50 -4.94 -8.66
C ILE A 57 -0.96 -6.37 -8.32
N SER A 58 -2.17 -6.72 -8.76
CA SER A 58 -2.75 -8.04 -8.54
C SER A 58 -3.18 -8.70 -9.85
N ASP A 59 -2.86 -9.98 -10.00
CA ASP A 59 -3.39 -10.85 -11.07
C ASP A 59 -4.66 -11.60 -10.64
N GLY A 60 -5.21 -11.28 -9.47
CA GLY A 60 -6.35 -11.97 -8.86
C GLY A 60 -5.96 -13.11 -7.91
N THR A 61 -4.74 -13.62 -7.98
CA THR A 61 -4.22 -14.67 -7.09
C THR A 61 -3.11 -14.13 -6.19
N ASN A 62 -2.17 -13.39 -6.78
CA ASN A 62 -1.02 -12.80 -6.12
C ASN A 62 -1.13 -11.28 -6.10
N GLU A 63 -0.44 -10.68 -5.14
CA GLU A 63 -0.27 -9.23 -5.04
C GLU A 63 1.22 -8.94 -4.92
N VAL A 64 1.73 -8.07 -5.79
CA VAL A 64 3.09 -7.56 -5.72
C VAL A 64 3.05 -6.08 -5.41
N SER A 65 3.96 -5.61 -4.57
CA SER A 65 4.05 -4.21 -4.21
C SER A 65 4.27 -3.35 -5.44
N PHE A 66 3.43 -2.33 -5.62
CA PHE A 66 3.61 -1.29 -6.63
C PHE A 66 4.41 -0.09 -6.06
N THR A 67 4.97 -0.23 -4.86
CA THR A 67 5.99 0.71 -4.38
C THR A 67 7.35 0.23 -4.90
N LYS A 68 8.04 1.09 -5.66
CA LYS A 68 9.40 0.90 -6.21
C LYS A 68 9.54 0.26 -7.59
N THR A 69 8.48 -0.13 -8.29
CA THR A 69 8.62 -0.32 -9.74
C THR A 69 8.84 1.05 -10.37
N SER A 70 10.00 1.27 -10.99
CA SER A 70 10.29 2.43 -11.84
C SER A 70 9.41 2.50 -13.11
N GLY A 71 8.31 1.74 -13.14
CA GLY A 71 7.43 1.57 -14.27
C GLY A 71 6.10 2.25 -14.01
N THR A 72 5.70 3.09 -14.96
CA THR A 72 4.31 3.46 -15.18
C THR A 72 3.55 2.28 -15.77
N VAL A 73 2.33 2.04 -15.33
CA VAL A 73 1.40 1.07 -15.92
C VAL A 73 0.28 1.78 -16.64
N LYS A 74 -0.26 1.14 -17.70
CA LYS A 74 -1.41 1.66 -18.44
C LYS A 74 -2.69 1.08 -17.85
N LEU A 75 -3.66 1.95 -17.56
CA LEU A 75 -5.01 1.56 -17.14
C LEU A 75 -5.86 1.20 -18.37
N ALA A 76 -6.86 0.35 -18.17
CA ALA A 76 -7.80 -0.06 -19.23
C ALA A 76 -8.60 1.12 -19.80
N ASP A 77 -8.85 2.15 -18.97
CA ASP A 77 -9.52 3.40 -19.36
C ASP A 77 -8.62 4.38 -20.14
N GLY A 78 -7.39 3.99 -20.45
CA GLY A 78 -6.44 4.78 -21.23
C GLY A 78 -5.57 5.74 -20.40
N ARG A 79 -5.82 5.86 -19.09
CA ARG A 79 -4.95 6.63 -18.18
C ARG A 79 -3.66 5.87 -17.87
N THR A 80 -2.72 6.55 -17.21
CA THR A 80 -1.47 5.95 -16.74
C THR A 80 -1.36 6.05 -15.23
N ALA A 81 -0.77 5.05 -14.58
CA ALA A 81 -0.53 5.05 -13.15
C ALA A 81 0.96 4.89 -12.86
N GLY A 82 1.49 5.60 -11.87
CA GLY A 82 2.88 5.50 -11.46
C GLY A 82 3.10 5.97 -10.03
N VAL A 83 4.13 5.43 -9.38
CA VAL A 83 4.57 5.89 -8.06
C VAL A 83 5.84 6.71 -8.21
N GLY A 84 5.79 7.96 -7.77
CA GLY A 84 6.94 8.85 -7.76
C GLY A 84 7.91 8.56 -6.61
N ASN A 85 9.13 9.11 -6.69
CA ASN A 85 10.13 9.05 -5.62
C ASN A 85 9.68 9.78 -4.34
N ASP A 86 8.65 10.60 -4.44
CA ASP A 86 8.00 11.30 -3.34
C ASP A 86 6.91 10.48 -2.64
N ASN A 87 6.82 9.18 -2.95
CA ASN A 87 5.84 8.24 -2.42
C ASN A 87 4.39 8.58 -2.79
N TYR A 88 4.13 9.30 -3.88
CA TYR A 88 2.77 9.49 -4.36
C TYR A 88 2.44 8.54 -5.51
N LEU A 89 1.35 7.79 -5.38
CA LEU A 89 0.66 7.15 -6.49
C LEU A 89 -0.11 8.22 -7.27
N ARG A 90 0.17 8.33 -8.56
CA ARG A 90 -0.50 9.24 -9.47
C ARG A 90 -1.21 8.46 -10.55
N ILE A 91 -2.50 8.73 -10.73
CA ILE A 91 -3.28 8.27 -11.88
C ILE A 91 -3.44 9.47 -12.79
N VAL A 92 -2.79 9.48 -13.95
CA VAL A 92 -2.73 10.63 -14.86
C VAL A 92 -3.59 10.35 -16.09
N GLY A 93 -4.61 11.17 -16.29
CA GLY A 93 -5.42 11.20 -17.49
C GLY A 93 -5.08 12.36 -18.42
N SER A 94 -5.89 12.58 -19.45
CA SER A 94 -5.69 13.64 -20.45
C SER A 94 -5.97 15.06 -19.94
N SER A 95 -6.49 15.19 -18.71
CA SER A 95 -6.85 16.46 -18.08
C SER A 95 -6.58 16.44 -16.58
N LEU A 96 -6.48 17.61 -15.96
CA LEU A 96 -6.34 17.73 -14.50
C LEU A 96 -7.52 17.08 -13.76
N ALA A 97 -8.75 17.22 -14.29
CA ALA A 97 -9.95 16.63 -13.69
C ALA A 97 -9.96 15.10 -13.70
N SER A 98 -9.18 14.46 -14.57
CA SER A 98 -9.03 13.00 -14.64
C SER A 98 -7.78 12.48 -13.94
N THR A 99 -7.03 13.38 -13.28
CA THR A 99 -5.82 13.06 -12.54
C THR A 99 -6.12 12.88 -11.05
N GLU A 100 -5.67 11.76 -10.49
CA GLU A 100 -5.81 11.42 -9.06
C GLU A 100 -4.41 11.30 -8.44
N THR A 101 -4.27 11.67 -7.16
CA THR A 101 -3.00 11.59 -6.44
C THR A 101 -3.24 11.09 -5.02
N HIS A 102 -2.48 10.07 -4.62
CA HIS A 102 -2.60 9.42 -3.32
C HIS A 102 -1.21 9.28 -2.71
N HIS A 103 -1.00 9.79 -1.50
CA HIS A 103 0.24 9.55 -0.77
C HIS A 103 0.29 8.09 -0.31
N LEU A 104 1.47 7.49 -0.41
CA LEU A 104 1.78 6.14 0.05
C LEU A 104 2.72 6.22 1.25
N GLY A 105 2.55 5.30 2.19
CA GLY A 105 3.39 5.21 3.38
C GLY A 105 2.60 5.43 4.66
N VAL A 106 3.28 5.94 5.68
CA VAL A 106 2.74 6.09 7.03
C VAL A 106 2.44 7.55 7.30
N PHE A 107 1.24 7.80 7.81
CA PHE A 107 0.81 9.07 8.36
C PHE A 107 0.49 8.87 9.85
N ASN A 108 1.26 9.56 10.70
CA ASN A 108 0.98 9.52 12.13
C ASN A 108 -0.28 10.32 12.40
N LEU A 109 -1.34 9.64 12.85
CA LEU A 109 -2.48 10.30 13.47
C LEU A 109 -2.12 10.44 14.94
N PHE A 110 -1.51 11.56 15.31
CA PHE A 110 -1.40 11.92 16.73
C PHE A 110 -2.82 12.20 17.23
N CYS A 111 -3.41 11.22 17.92
CA CYS A 111 -4.60 11.38 18.74
C CYS A 111 -4.20 11.79 20.16
#